data_AF-A0A4S2DAZ4-F1
#
_entry.id   AF-A0A4S2DAZ4-F1
#
_cell.length_a   1.000
_cell.length_b   1.000
_cell.length_c   1.000
_cell.angle_alpha   90.00
_cell.angle_beta   90.00
_cell.angle_gamma   90.00
#
_symmetry.space_group_name_H-M   'P 1'
#
loop_
_entity.id
_entity.type
_entity.pdbx_description
1 polymer ?
#
loop_
_entity_poly.entity_id
_entity_poly.type
_entity_poly.pdbx_seq_one_letter_code
_entity_poly.pdbx_strand_id
1 'polypeptide(L)'
;MRAGGPDDGAEPFAVDASRLSALPASTAELCGDITAFDARRAEAETSERQDPLYWVDLEVARGWVLIGDNGQGDEWWLGPHSDVWFFDHTDGERAVSRFTPMHVSITEWLMVGHVLHALEQIDEPAARDHDRIRAALDAISPELSVRWPYELF
;
A
#
# COMPACT_ATOMS: atom_id res chain seq x y z
N MET A 1 -5.35 -35.76 -27.23
CA MET A 1 -6.26 -35.37 -26.15
C MET A 1 -5.41 -34.86 -25.00
N ARG A 2 -5.39 -33.54 -24.76
CA ARG A 2 -4.80 -32.99 -23.53
C ARG A 2 -5.95 -32.80 -22.54
N ALA A 3 -5.80 -33.40 -21.36
CA ALA A 3 -6.75 -33.27 -20.26
C ALA A 3 -6.83 -31.80 -19.86
N GLY A 4 -8.00 -31.19 -20.04
CA GLY A 4 -8.35 -29.96 -19.35
C GLY A 4 -8.50 -30.29 -17.87
N GLY A 5 -7.67 -29.66 -17.03
CA GLY A 5 -7.96 -29.58 -15.60
C GLY A 5 -9.29 -28.84 -15.38
N PRO A 6 -9.89 -28.96 -14.19
CA PRO A 6 -11.11 -28.24 -13.89
C PRO A 6 -10.85 -26.75 -14.03
N ASP A 7 -11.48 -26.14 -15.03
CA ASP A 7 -11.78 -24.72 -15.07
C ASP A 7 -12.74 -24.50 -13.91
N ASP A 8 -12.19 -24.03 -12.80
CA ASP A 8 -12.87 -23.77 -11.53
C ASP A 8 -13.89 -22.63 -11.62
N GLY A 9 -14.08 -22.04 -12.80
CA GLY A 9 -15.21 -21.16 -13.11
C GLY A 9 -15.27 -19.88 -12.26
N ALA A 10 -14.21 -19.62 -11.48
CA ALA A 10 -14.01 -18.36 -10.81
C ALA A 10 -13.65 -17.33 -11.87
N GLU A 11 -14.47 -16.29 -12.00
CA GLU A 11 -14.11 -15.16 -12.86
C GLU A 11 -12.72 -14.65 -12.44
N PRO A 12 -11.81 -14.41 -13.41
CA PRO A 12 -10.49 -13.89 -13.10
C PRO A 12 -10.62 -12.59 -12.30
N PHE A 13 -9.80 -12.45 -11.27
CA PHE A 13 -9.73 -11.23 -10.49
C PHE A 13 -9.46 -10.05 -11.45
N ALA A 14 -10.45 -9.17 -11.60
CA ALA A 14 -10.37 -8.01 -12.46
C ALA A 14 -10.33 -6.75 -11.59
N VAL A 15 -9.22 -6.03 -11.65
CA VAL A 15 -9.12 -4.70 -11.06
C VAL A 15 -9.76 -3.70 -12.00
N ASP A 16 -10.63 -2.84 -11.48
CA ASP A 16 -11.09 -1.67 -12.21
C ASP A 16 -9.92 -0.68 -12.36
N ALA A 17 -9.34 -0.64 -13.56
CA ALA A 17 -8.19 0.20 -13.88
C ALA A 17 -8.43 1.70 -13.61
N SER A 18 -9.68 2.17 -13.58
CA SER A 18 -9.98 3.57 -13.25
C SER A 18 -9.60 3.92 -11.81
N ARG A 19 -9.66 2.94 -10.90
CA ARG A 19 -9.25 3.09 -9.49
C ARG A 19 -7.74 3.25 -9.32
N LEU A 20 -6.97 2.81 -10.32
CA LEU A 20 -5.51 2.86 -10.32
C LEU A 20 -4.94 4.07 -11.07
N SER A 21 -5.80 4.97 -11.57
CA SER A 21 -5.41 6.11 -12.41
C SER A 21 -4.47 7.11 -11.72
N ALA A 22 -4.45 7.14 -10.39
CA ALA A 22 -3.57 7.99 -9.60
C ALA A 22 -2.20 7.35 -9.28
N LEU A 23 -1.98 6.07 -9.63
CA LEU A 23 -0.67 5.41 -9.46
C LEU A 23 0.37 6.04 -10.39
N PRO A 24 1.67 5.95 -10.05
CA PRO A 24 2.74 6.41 -10.91
C PRO A 24 2.75 5.68 -12.26
N ALA A 25 3.27 6.37 -13.29
CA ALA A 25 3.40 5.80 -14.63
C ALA A 25 4.37 4.61 -14.72
N SER A 26 5.30 4.52 -13.77
CA SER A 26 6.21 3.40 -13.56
C SER A 26 6.43 3.21 -12.06
N THR A 27 6.56 1.96 -11.64
CA THR A 27 6.92 1.63 -10.25
C THR A 27 8.15 2.41 -9.81
N ALA A 28 8.09 3.04 -8.63
CA ALA A 28 9.12 3.92 -8.12
C ALA A 28 9.28 3.79 -6.61
N GLU A 29 10.53 3.73 -6.15
CA GLU A 29 10.88 3.97 -4.75
C GLU A 29 10.71 5.46 -4.47
N LEU A 30 9.78 5.81 -3.58
CA LEU A 30 9.52 7.18 -3.18
C LEU A 30 10.44 7.61 -2.05
N CYS A 31 10.63 6.73 -1.07
CA CYS A 31 11.53 6.86 0.09
C CYS A 31 11.94 5.45 0.54
N GLY A 32 12.85 5.34 1.51
CA GLY A 32 13.36 4.06 2.01
C GLY A 32 12.29 3.09 2.49
N ASP A 33 11.16 3.62 2.95
CA ASP A 33 10.02 2.82 3.44
C ASP A 33 8.92 2.59 2.38
N ILE A 34 8.92 3.26 1.23
CA ILE A 34 7.79 3.22 0.29
C ILE A 34 8.26 3.01 -1.15
N THR A 35 7.93 1.85 -1.70
CA THR A 35 7.88 1.60 -3.14
C THR A 35 6.44 1.69 -3.62
N ALA A 36 6.14 2.68 -4.47
CA ALA A 36 4.85 2.83 -5.11
C ALA A 36 4.80 2.08 -6.44
N PHE A 37 3.80 1.23 -6.62
CA PHE A 37 3.64 0.43 -7.83
C PHE A 37 2.98 1.23 -8.96
N ASP A 38 3.35 0.93 -10.21
CA ASP A 38 2.48 1.25 -11.35
C ASP A 38 1.29 0.28 -11.42
N ALA A 39 0.29 0.63 -12.23
CA ALA A 39 -0.94 -0.16 -12.36
C ALA A 39 -0.67 -1.62 -12.76
N ARG A 40 0.32 -1.86 -13.65
CA ARG A 40 0.64 -3.22 -14.11
C ARG A 40 1.23 -4.06 -12.98
N ARG A 41 2.13 -3.48 -12.18
CA ARG A 41 2.71 -4.17 -11.02
C ARG A 41 1.66 -4.38 -9.92
N ALA A 42 0.83 -3.38 -9.65
CA ALA A 42 -0.28 -3.49 -8.70
C ALA A 42 -1.21 -4.66 -9.05
N GLU A 43 -1.62 -4.79 -10.32
CA GLU A 43 -2.44 -5.91 -10.81
C GLU A 43 -1.73 -7.26 -10.65
N ALA A 44 -0.47 -7.36 -11.09
CA ALA A 44 0.29 -8.60 -11.04
C ALA A 44 0.51 -9.09 -9.60
N GLU A 45 1.00 -8.21 -8.73
CA GLU A 45 1.26 -8.56 -7.34
C GLU A 45 -0.05 -8.90 -6.63
N THR A 46 -1.12 -8.12 -6.84
CA THR A 46 -2.43 -8.44 -6.25
C THR A 46 -2.94 -9.80 -6.70
N SER A 47 -2.80 -10.14 -7.99
CA SER A 47 -3.20 -11.45 -8.52
C SER A 47 -2.43 -12.59 -7.87
N GLU A 48 -1.14 -12.43 -7.59
CA GLU A 48 -0.34 -13.43 -6.88
C GLU A 48 -0.80 -13.60 -5.41
N ARG A 49 -1.25 -12.52 -4.77
CA ARG A 49 -1.83 -12.55 -3.41
C ARG A 49 -3.30 -12.99 -3.40
N GLN A 50 -3.90 -13.37 -4.53
CA GLN A 50 -5.23 -13.99 -4.53
C GLN A 50 -5.20 -15.47 -4.14
N ASP A 51 -4.02 -16.09 -4.00
CA ASP A 51 -3.93 -17.45 -3.45
C ASP A 51 -4.43 -17.44 -2.00
N PRO A 52 -5.49 -18.20 -1.66
CA PRO A 52 -6.04 -18.24 -0.31
C PRO A 52 -5.02 -18.66 0.76
N LEU A 53 -3.93 -19.34 0.40
CA LEU A 53 -2.86 -19.71 1.33
C LEU A 53 -2.14 -18.51 1.96
N TYR A 54 -2.30 -17.31 1.39
CA TYR A 54 -1.76 -16.08 1.96
C TYR A 54 -2.69 -15.38 2.96
N TRP A 55 -3.90 -15.91 3.17
CA TRP A 55 -4.96 -15.29 3.94
C TRP A 55 -5.44 -16.17 5.10
N VAL A 56 -5.75 -15.52 6.22
CA VAL A 56 -6.40 -16.16 7.37
C VAL A 56 -7.73 -16.76 6.91
N ASP A 57 -8.03 -17.97 7.38
CA ASP A 57 -9.25 -18.72 7.06
C ASP A 57 -9.50 -18.94 5.55
N LEU A 58 -8.47 -18.74 4.71
CA LEU A 58 -8.57 -18.79 3.24
C LEU A 58 -9.54 -17.74 2.67
N GLU A 59 -9.83 -16.66 3.42
CA GLU A 59 -10.74 -15.59 3.02
C GLU A 59 -9.99 -14.46 2.30
N VAL A 60 -10.02 -14.50 0.96
CA VAL A 60 -9.37 -13.51 0.11
C VAL A 60 -10.23 -12.26 -0.03
N ALA A 61 -9.64 -11.10 0.26
CA ALA A 61 -10.35 -9.82 0.21
C ALA A 61 -10.58 -9.34 -1.23
N ARG A 62 -11.75 -9.66 -1.80
CA ARG A 62 -12.14 -9.18 -3.13
C ARG A 62 -12.21 -7.65 -3.16
N GLY A 63 -11.75 -7.06 -4.26
CA GLY A 63 -11.80 -5.61 -4.50
C GLY A 63 -10.68 -4.80 -3.85
N TRP A 64 -9.81 -5.45 -3.08
CA TRP A 64 -8.57 -4.87 -2.54
C TRP A 64 -7.44 -5.00 -3.56
N VAL A 65 -6.60 -3.97 -3.66
CA VAL A 65 -5.48 -3.95 -4.61
C VAL A 65 -4.21 -3.52 -3.90
N LEU A 66 -3.16 -4.32 -4.00
CA LEU A 66 -1.84 -3.96 -3.50
C LEU A 66 -1.25 -2.85 -4.38
N ILE A 67 -0.89 -1.73 -3.78
CA ILE A 67 -0.42 -0.52 -4.49
C ILE A 67 1.03 -0.13 -4.13
N GLY A 68 1.62 -0.79 -3.13
CA GLY A 68 3.02 -0.59 -2.77
C GLY A 68 3.46 -1.50 -1.64
N ASP A 69 4.78 -1.53 -1.40
CA ASP A 69 5.42 -2.25 -0.31
C ASP A 69 6.65 -1.50 0.19
N ASN A 70 7.23 -1.96 1.31
CA ASN A 70 8.50 -1.44 1.85
C ASN A 70 9.71 -2.34 1.52
N GLY A 71 9.53 -3.35 0.66
CA GLY A 71 10.55 -4.37 0.35
C GLY A 71 10.88 -5.35 1.48
N GLN A 72 10.30 -5.21 2.67
CA GLN A 72 10.54 -6.07 3.85
C GLN A 72 9.31 -6.86 4.30
N GLY A 73 8.15 -6.62 3.70
CA GLY A 73 6.93 -7.39 3.90
C GLY A 73 5.71 -6.54 4.19
N ASP A 74 5.89 -5.29 4.62
CA ASP A 74 4.77 -4.39 4.85
C ASP A 74 4.19 -3.90 3.53
N GLU A 75 2.88 -3.70 3.51
CA GLU A 75 2.13 -3.50 2.29
C GLU A 75 1.12 -2.35 2.42
N TRP A 76 0.93 -1.65 1.31
CA TRP A 76 -0.13 -0.66 1.15
C TRP A 76 -1.19 -1.16 0.20
N TRP A 77 -2.43 -1.20 0.67
CA TRP A 77 -3.57 -1.72 -0.06
C TRP A 77 -4.63 -0.65 -0.31
N LEU A 78 -5.16 -0.62 -1.52
CA LEU A 78 -6.32 0.18 -1.89
C LEU A 78 -7.60 -0.58 -1.56
N GLY A 79 -8.35 -0.09 -0.58
CA GLY A 79 -9.64 -0.60 -0.17
C GLY A 79 -10.72 -0.40 -1.25
N PRO A 80 -11.86 -1.11 -1.17
CA PRO A 80 -12.93 -1.10 -2.17
C PRO A 80 -13.55 0.28 -2.42
N HIS A 81 -13.32 1.24 -1.51
CA HIS A 81 -13.79 2.62 -1.59
C HIS A 81 -12.69 3.62 -1.98
N SER A 82 -11.56 3.12 -2.49
CA SER A 82 -10.41 3.89 -2.99
C SER A 82 -9.64 4.67 -1.91
N ASP A 83 -9.68 4.18 -0.69
CA ASP A 83 -8.87 4.60 0.45
C ASP A 83 -7.67 3.67 0.66
N VAL A 84 -6.53 4.22 1.09
CA VAL A 84 -5.32 3.45 1.35
C VAL A 84 -5.32 2.89 2.77
N TRP A 85 -4.88 1.65 2.89
CA TRP A 85 -4.72 0.90 4.14
C TRP A 85 -3.31 0.34 4.22
N PHE A 86 -2.85 0.15 5.44
CA PHE A 86 -1.55 -0.43 5.74
C PHE A 86 -1.72 -1.84 6.31
N PHE A 87 -0.85 -2.75 5.90
CA PHE A 87 -0.73 -4.08 6.48
C PHE A 87 0.71 -4.27 6.98
N ASP A 88 0.84 -4.52 8.29
CA ASP A 88 2.09 -4.88 8.95
C ASP A 88 2.30 -6.39 8.85
N HIS A 89 3.39 -6.83 8.23
CA HIS A 89 3.64 -8.27 8.08
C HIS A 89 3.92 -8.97 9.42
N THR A 90 4.27 -8.22 10.46
CA THR A 90 4.50 -8.75 11.80
C THR A 90 3.19 -9.08 12.54
N ASP A 91 2.05 -8.56 12.09
CA ASP A 91 0.72 -8.89 12.60
C ASP A 91 0.20 -10.26 12.12
N GLY A 92 1.02 -10.99 11.34
CA GLY A 92 0.79 -12.37 10.91
C GLY A 92 0.28 -12.47 9.47
N GLU A 93 -0.51 -13.48 9.16
CA GLU A 93 -1.11 -13.68 7.82
C GLU A 93 -2.13 -12.57 7.47
N ARG A 94 -2.38 -12.36 6.17
CA ARG A 94 -3.29 -11.30 5.71
C ARG A 94 -4.73 -11.60 6.14
N ALA A 95 -5.36 -10.59 6.71
CA ALA A 95 -6.79 -10.54 6.96
C ALA A 95 -7.21 -9.07 6.94
N VAL A 96 -8.36 -8.74 6.34
CA VAL A 96 -8.82 -7.34 6.27
C VAL A 96 -8.94 -6.70 7.66
N SER A 97 -9.27 -7.50 8.68
CA SER A 97 -9.32 -7.05 10.08
C SER A 97 -7.96 -6.63 10.67
N ARG A 98 -6.85 -6.99 10.03
CA ARG A 98 -5.48 -6.59 10.38
C ARG A 98 -4.96 -5.41 9.57
N PHE A 99 -5.77 -4.90 8.64
CA PHE A 99 -5.39 -3.73 7.87
C PHE A 99 -5.75 -2.49 8.68
N THR A 100 -4.82 -1.54 8.75
CA THR A 100 -5.03 -0.26 9.42
C THR A 100 -5.44 0.80 8.39
N PRO A 101 -6.60 1.46 8.55
CA PRO A 101 -7.02 2.49 7.61
C PRO A 101 -6.11 3.70 7.72
N MET A 102 -5.50 4.10 6.61
CA MET A 102 -4.64 5.28 6.59
C MET A 102 -5.41 6.56 6.30
N HIS A 103 -6.71 6.49 5.96
CA HIS A 103 -7.56 7.63 5.63
C HIS A 103 -6.91 8.65 4.69
N VAL A 104 -6.27 8.14 3.64
CA VAL A 104 -5.68 8.93 2.56
C VAL A 104 -6.04 8.28 1.23
N SER A 105 -6.17 9.09 0.19
CA SER A 105 -6.20 8.66 -1.20
C SER A 105 -4.81 8.24 -1.70
N ILE A 106 -4.74 7.62 -2.88
CA ILE A 106 -3.47 7.30 -3.54
C ILE A 106 -2.60 8.56 -3.69
N THR A 107 -3.18 9.67 -4.17
CA THR A 107 -2.43 10.91 -4.38
C THR A 107 -1.83 11.44 -3.08
N GLU A 108 -2.61 11.46 -2.01
CA GLU A 108 -2.13 11.87 -0.68
C GLU A 108 -1.05 10.91 -0.16
N TRP A 109 -1.21 9.60 -0.34
CA TRP A 109 -0.18 8.61 0.03
C TRP A 109 1.12 8.80 -0.76
N LEU A 110 1.06 9.08 -2.06
CA LEU A 110 2.25 9.40 -2.86
C LEU A 110 2.93 10.69 -2.36
N MET A 111 2.14 11.70 -1.95
CA MET A 111 2.69 12.92 -1.34
C MET A 111 3.42 12.61 -0.02
N VAL A 112 2.94 11.66 0.79
CA VAL A 112 3.63 11.23 2.00
C VAL A 112 5.01 10.69 1.67
N GLY A 113 5.13 9.80 0.68
CA GLY A 113 6.44 9.26 0.27
C GLY A 113 7.44 10.36 -0.09
N HIS A 114 7.00 11.40 -0.80
CA HIS A 114 7.87 12.56 -1.10
C HIS A 114 8.21 13.42 0.12
N VAL A 115 7.30 13.55 1.09
CA VAL A 115 7.57 14.24 2.36
C VAL A 115 8.63 13.49 3.16
N LEU A 116 8.50 12.16 3.30
CA LEU A 116 9.46 11.32 4.01
C LEU A 116 10.82 11.34 3.32
N HIS A 117 10.84 11.23 1.99
CA HIS A 117 12.08 11.34 1.22
C HIS A 117 12.82 12.65 1.48
N ALA A 118 12.10 13.77 1.59
CA ALA A 118 12.72 15.07 1.85
C ALA A 118 13.45 15.12 3.20
N LEU A 119 13.01 14.33 4.18
CA LEU A 119 13.73 14.17 5.45
C LEU A 119 14.98 13.31 5.28
N GLU A 120 14.89 12.19 4.54
CA GLU A 120 16.02 11.28 4.29
C GLU A 120 17.19 11.98 3.58
N GLN A 121 16.91 13.08 2.86
CA GLN A 121 17.95 13.91 2.23
C GLN A 121 18.72 14.81 3.23
N ILE A 122 18.31 14.85 4.50
CA ILE A 122 18.97 15.61 5.56
C ILE A 122 19.85 14.65 6.35
N ASP A 123 21.18 14.81 6.23
CA ASP A 123 22.18 13.93 6.87
C ASP A 123 22.05 13.91 8.42
N GLU A 124 21.89 15.10 9.02
CA GLU A 124 21.70 15.28 10.47
C GLU A 124 20.45 16.15 10.72
N PRO A 125 19.23 15.55 10.74
CA PRO A 125 18.00 16.29 10.94
C PRO A 125 17.93 16.86 12.37
N ALA A 126 17.54 18.12 12.49
CA ALA A 126 17.29 18.75 13.78
C ALA A 126 15.80 18.68 14.14
N ALA A 127 15.46 18.98 15.39
CA ALA A 127 14.07 18.99 15.87
C ALA A 127 13.10 19.78 14.97
N ARG A 128 13.55 20.92 14.42
CA ARG A 128 12.76 21.74 13.50
C ARG A 128 12.40 21.04 12.18
N ASP A 129 13.26 20.14 11.72
CA ASP A 129 13.07 19.39 10.48
C ASP A 129 12.00 18.32 10.73
N HIS A 130 12.08 17.62 11.86
CA HIS A 130 11.05 16.70 12.34
C HIS A 130 9.68 17.37 12.53
N ASP A 131 9.64 18.54 13.16
CA ASP A 131 8.40 19.31 13.33
C ASP A 131 7.79 19.73 11.98
N ARG A 132 8.64 20.07 11.00
CA ARG A 132 8.21 20.39 9.64
C ARG A 132 7.64 19.18 8.93
N ILE A 133 8.21 18.00 9.10
CA ILE A 133 7.67 16.76 8.54
C ILE A 133 6.33 16.42 9.17
N ARG A 134 6.22 16.46 10.50
CA ARG A 134 4.93 16.25 11.18
C ARG A 134 3.84 17.19 10.67
N ALA A 135 4.16 18.48 10.57
CA ALA A 135 3.25 19.47 10.02
C ALA A 135 2.88 19.21 8.55
N ALA A 136 3.81 18.73 7.73
CA ALA A 136 3.55 18.38 6.34
C ALA A 136 2.63 17.15 6.21
N LEU A 137 2.85 16.11 7.03
CA LEU A 137 1.97 14.94 7.08
C LEU A 137 0.56 15.33 7.54
N ASP A 138 0.45 16.13 8.59
CA ASP A 138 -0.85 16.57 9.11
C ASP A 138 -1.60 17.52 8.15
N ALA A 139 -0.87 18.21 7.26
CA ALA A 139 -1.44 19.01 6.19
C ALA A 139 -1.97 18.15 5.03
N ILE A 140 -1.44 16.95 4.83
CA ILE A 140 -1.96 15.96 3.86
C ILE A 140 -3.25 15.36 4.38
N SER A 141 -3.25 14.86 5.62
CA SER A 141 -4.45 14.41 6.31
C SER A 141 -4.34 14.73 7.80
N PRO A 142 -5.42 15.20 8.46
CA PRO A 142 -5.41 15.46 9.89
C PRO A 142 -4.87 14.27 10.68
N GLU A 143 -3.99 14.58 11.63
CA GLU A 143 -3.34 13.64 12.56
C GLU A 143 -2.49 12.56 11.89
N LEU A 144 -2.20 12.64 10.59
CA LEU A 144 -1.45 11.61 9.87
C LEU A 144 -0.07 11.35 10.49
N SER A 145 0.58 12.36 11.06
CA SER A 145 1.86 12.18 11.75
C SER A 145 1.77 11.30 13.00
N VAL A 146 0.58 11.16 13.60
CA VAL A 146 0.34 10.34 14.81
C VAL A 146 -0.05 8.91 14.45
N ARG A 147 -0.77 8.72 13.35
CA ARG A 147 -1.27 7.42 12.87
C ARG A 147 -0.41 6.80 11.76
N TRP A 148 0.73 7.41 11.43
CA TRP A 148 1.69 6.80 10.53
C TRP A 148 2.22 5.49 11.15
N PRO A 149 2.34 4.39 10.38
CA PRO A 149 2.66 3.07 10.93
C PRO A 149 4.08 2.94 11.49
N TYR A 150 5.00 3.81 11.08
CA TYR A 150 6.39 3.79 11.54
C TYR A 150 6.67 4.89 12.56
N GLU A 151 7.65 4.64 13.44
CA GLU A 151 8.17 5.67 14.32
C GLU A 151 8.78 6.80 13.48
N LEU A 152 8.16 7.98 13.59
CA LEU A 152 8.72 9.20 13.05
C LEU A 152 9.77 9.73 14.03
N PHE A 153 11.02 9.28 13.81
CA PHE A 153 12.31 9.77 14.37
C PHE A 153 12.68 9.35 15.80
#